data_AF-A0A941YKI9-F1
#
_entry.id   AF-A0A941YKI9-F1
#
_cell.length_a   1.000
_cell.length_b   1.000
_cell.length_c   1.000
_cell.angle_alpha   90.00
_cell.angle_beta   90.00
_cell.angle_gamma   90.00
#
_symmetry.space_group_name_H-M   'P 1'
#
loop_
_entity.id
_entity.type
_entity.pdbx_description
1 polymer ?
#
loop_
_entity_poly.entity_id
_entity_poly.type
_entity_poly.pdbx_seq_one_letter_code
_entity_poly.pdbx_strand_id
1 'polypeptide(L)'
;MKAVWPAIALVAFGLAGCSQPSPVGKWDANIEAQGKQLPAVVEFKSDNTATWDISVPKQEMGPVSVESFHILASGTWKADGTKFSSTVTDLKLSDGAPDMIKSAFELGKKQITEQMNKARSATLAYKESGAMEMTTPDGVVTTYVKHKG
;
A
#
# COMPACT_ATOMS: atom_id res chain seq x y z
N MET A 1 51.76 -3.16 -2.01
CA MET A 1 51.56 -1.86 -1.33
C MET A 1 51.28 -0.79 -2.36
N LYS A 2 50.06 -0.23 -2.36
CA LYS A 2 49.71 1.15 -2.75
C LYS A 2 48.26 1.34 -2.28
N ALA A 3 48.12 2.04 -1.15
CA ALA A 3 46.86 2.51 -0.60
C ALA A 3 46.40 3.73 -1.39
N VAL A 4 45.08 3.88 -1.63
CA VAL A 4 44.35 5.15 -1.50
C VAL A 4 42.86 4.81 -1.29
N TRP A 5 42.38 4.99 -0.06
CA TRP A 5 40.96 5.28 0.20
C TRP A 5 40.70 6.76 -0.16
N PRO A 6 39.49 7.08 -0.60
CA PRO A 6 38.83 8.28 -0.13
C PRO A 6 37.63 7.89 0.72
N ALA A 7 37.70 8.24 2.00
CA ALA A 7 36.55 8.37 2.87
C ALA A 7 35.61 9.42 2.26
N ILE A 8 34.46 8.97 1.74
CA ILE A 8 33.33 9.87 1.48
C ILE A 8 32.60 10.03 2.81
N ALA A 9 33.02 11.05 3.55
CA ALA A 9 32.20 11.68 4.56
C ALA A 9 30.99 12.34 3.86
N LEU A 10 29.85 11.65 3.84
CA LEU A 10 28.57 12.33 3.70
C LEU A 10 28.12 12.74 5.09
N VAL A 11 28.21 14.05 5.27
CA VAL A 11 27.95 14.80 6.47
C VAL A 11 26.55 14.49 7.01
N ALA A 12 26.51 13.95 8.22
CA ALA A 12 25.35 14.04 9.08
C ALA A 12 25.14 15.52 9.45
N PHE A 13 24.32 16.23 8.68
CA PHE A 13 23.79 17.53 9.08
C PHE A 13 22.60 17.29 10.01
N GLY A 14 22.86 17.36 11.31
CA GLY A 14 21.81 17.62 12.30
C GLY A 14 21.40 19.10 12.24
N LEU A 15 20.17 19.37 11.85
CA LEU A 15 19.45 20.62 12.15
C LEU A 15 18.00 20.28 12.49
N ALA A 16 17.66 20.52 13.75
CA ALA A 16 16.35 20.86 14.33
C ALA A 16 15.07 20.48 13.57
N GLY A 17 14.27 19.60 14.18
CA GLY A 17 12.80 19.75 14.20
C GLY A 17 12.03 19.62 12.90
N CYS A 18 12.61 19.09 11.82
CA CYS A 18 11.80 18.64 10.68
C CYS A 18 10.95 17.47 11.15
N SER A 19 9.67 17.74 11.45
CA SER A 19 8.67 16.68 11.52
C SER A 19 8.82 15.84 10.26
N GLN A 20 9.27 14.60 10.42
CA GLN A 20 9.33 13.68 9.30
C GLN A 20 7.96 13.72 8.61
N PRO A 21 7.90 13.80 7.27
CA PRO A 21 6.62 13.84 6.58
C PRO A 21 5.78 12.66 7.06
N SER A 22 4.54 12.94 7.45
CA SER A 22 3.64 11.94 7.99
C SER A 22 2.92 11.25 6.83
N PRO A 23 2.77 9.91 6.86
CA PRO A 23 1.98 9.20 5.87
C PRO A 23 0.48 9.47 6.06
N VAL A 24 0.07 10.14 7.14
CA VAL A 24 -1.33 10.49 7.41
C VAL A 24 -1.97 11.25 6.24
N GLY A 25 -3.16 10.81 5.85
CA GLY A 25 -3.97 11.37 4.77
C GLY A 25 -4.45 10.30 3.79
N LYS A 26 -5.13 10.77 2.74
CA LYS A 26 -5.64 9.95 1.63
C LYS A 26 -4.71 9.98 0.43
N TRP A 27 -4.54 8.82 -0.19
CA TRP A 27 -3.57 8.59 -1.25
C TRP A 27 -4.17 7.70 -2.35
N ASP A 28 -3.93 8.05 -3.60
CA ASP A 28 -4.11 7.17 -4.75
C ASP A 28 -2.86 6.31 -4.95
N ALA A 29 -3.05 5.01 -5.16
CA ALA A 29 -1.99 4.06 -5.46
C ALA A 29 -2.47 3.04 -6.50
N ASN A 30 -1.51 2.35 -7.12
CA ASN A 30 -1.79 1.14 -7.87
C ASN A 30 -1.14 -0.02 -7.13
N ILE A 31 -1.95 -0.98 -6.68
CA ILE A 31 -1.50 -2.13 -5.91
C ILE A 31 -1.37 -3.31 -6.87
N GLU A 32 -0.23 -3.98 -6.86
CA GLU A 32 -0.05 -5.20 -7.63
C GLU A 32 -0.76 -6.39 -6.97
N ALA A 33 -1.63 -7.05 -7.73
CA ALA A 33 -2.27 -8.29 -7.35
C ALA A 33 -2.26 -9.25 -8.55
N GLN A 34 -1.62 -10.42 -8.39
CA GLN A 34 -1.54 -11.45 -9.43
C GLN A 34 -1.02 -10.93 -10.79
N GLY A 35 -0.01 -10.06 -10.77
CA GLY A 35 0.56 -9.46 -11.98
C GLY A 35 -0.31 -8.39 -12.65
N LYS A 36 -1.40 -7.96 -12.01
CA LYS A 36 -2.22 -6.83 -12.45
C LYS A 36 -2.08 -5.67 -11.47
N GLN A 37 -2.05 -4.44 -11.99
CA GLN A 37 -2.10 -3.22 -11.22
C GLN A 37 -3.57 -2.84 -10.98
N LEU A 38 -3.99 -2.82 -9.72
CA LEU A 38 -5.33 -2.44 -9.31
C LEU A 38 -5.33 -1.04 -8.69
N PRO A 39 -6.13 -0.09 -9.21
CA PRO A 39 -6.27 1.21 -8.59
C PRO A 39 -6.79 1.08 -7.17
N ALA A 40 -6.22 1.84 -6.24
CA ALA A 40 -6.62 1.84 -4.85
C ALA A 40 -6.56 3.24 -4.24
N VAL A 41 -7.54 3.55 -3.38
CA VAL A 41 -7.49 4.70 -2.48
C VAL A 41 -7.13 4.20 -1.09
N VAL A 42 -6.06 4.74 -0.53
CA VAL A 42 -5.53 4.35 0.78
C VAL A 42 -5.56 5.53 1.72
N GLU A 43 -6.16 5.35 2.89
CA GLU A 43 -6.18 6.36 3.94
C GLU A 43 -5.39 5.86 5.15
N PHE A 44 -4.39 6.62 5.56
CA PHE A 44 -3.68 6.44 6.83
C PHE A 44 -4.17 7.50 7.81
N LYS A 45 -4.74 7.08 8.94
CA LYS A 45 -5.31 7.99 9.95
C LYS A 45 -4.33 8.21 11.10
N SER A 46 -4.46 9.34 11.78
CA SER A 46 -3.59 9.74 12.89
C SER A 46 -3.72 8.84 14.14
N ASP A 47 -4.76 8.01 14.21
CA ASP A 47 -4.98 7.01 15.25
C ASP A 47 -4.30 5.66 14.97
N ASN A 48 -3.41 5.60 13.97
CA ASN A 48 -2.73 4.40 13.49
C ASN A 48 -3.66 3.37 12.82
N THR A 49 -4.88 3.76 12.43
CA THR A 49 -5.75 2.93 11.58
C THR A 49 -5.58 3.27 10.10
N ALA A 50 -5.85 2.30 9.25
CA ALA A 50 -5.78 2.46 7.81
C ALA A 50 -6.96 1.78 7.11
N THR A 51 -7.35 2.35 5.97
CA THR A 51 -8.33 1.75 5.06
C THR A 51 -7.76 1.70 3.66
N TRP A 52 -8.07 0.63 2.94
CA TRP A 52 -7.75 0.46 1.53
C TRP A 52 -9.03 0.17 0.78
N ASP A 53 -9.32 0.98 -0.23
CA ASP A 53 -10.42 0.77 -1.15
C ASP A 53 -9.81 0.41 -2.51
N ILE A 54 -9.86 -0.86 -2.86
CA ILE A 54 -9.20 -1.41 -4.05
C ILE A 54 -10.27 -1.63 -5.13
N SER A 55 -10.17 -0.90 -6.22
CA SER A 55 -11.07 -1.01 -7.36
C SER A 55 -10.67 -2.20 -8.24
N VAL A 56 -11.55 -3.19 -8.34
CA VAL A 56 -11.42 -4.29 -9.29
C VAL A 56 -12.19 -3.92 -10.55
N PRO A 57 -11.53 -3.65 -11.68
CA PRO A 57 -12.22 -3.30 -12.91
C PRO A 57 -13.01 -4.49 -13.43
N LYS A 58 -14.00 -4.20 -14.27
CA LYS A 58 -14.80 -5.19 -14.99
C LYS A 58 -13.92 -6.23 -15.67
N GLN A 59 -14.27 -7.52 -15.51
CA GLN A 59 -13.54 -8.63 -16.12
C GLN A 59 -14.47 -9.50 -16.95
N GLU A 60 -14.08 -9.75 -18.20
CA GLU A 60 -14.75 -10.71 -19.08
C GLU A 60 -14.14 -12.10 -18.84
N MET A 61 -14.97 -13.05 -18.42
CA MET A 61 -14.61 -14.45 -18.15
C MET A 61 -15.43 -15.38 -19.05
N GLY A 62 -15.06 -15.46 -20.32
CA GLY A 62 -15.79 -16.24 -21.32
C GLY A 62 -17.17 -15.65 -21.58
N PRO A 63 -18.28 -16.41 -21.47
CA PRO A 63 -19.63 -15.87 -21.67
C PRO A 63 -20.15 -15.07 -20.46
N VAL A 64 -19.38 -15.00 -19.36
CA VAL A 64 -19.76 -14.32 -18.11
C VAL A 64 -18.98 -13.02 -17.99
N SER A 65 -19.69 -11.93 -17.75
CA SER A 65 -19.11 -10.62 -17.47
C SER A 65 -19.24 -10.32 -15.99
N VAL A 66 -18.11 -10.05 -15.31
CA VAL A 66 -18.08 -9.65 -13.90
C VAL A 66 -17.93 -8.14 -13.86
N GLU A 67 -19.00 -7.46 -13.46
CA GLU A 67 -19.00 -6.00 -13.30
C GLU A 67 -17.94 -5.55 -12.28
N SER A 68 -17.52 -4.28 -12.37
CA SER A 68 -16.54 -3.72 -11.43
C SER A 68 -17.05 -3.75 -10.00
N PHE A 69 -16.17 -4.06 -9.05
CA PHE A 69 -16.47 -4.07 -7.62
C PHE A 69 -15.25 -3.62 -6.82
N HIS A 70 -15.45 -3.37 -5.53
CA HIS A 70 -14.37 -2.95 -4.66
C HIS A 70 -14.07 -4.00 -3.59
N ILE A 71 -12.78 -4.15 -3.29
CA ILE A 71 -12.29 -4.86 -2.10
C ILE A 71 -11.93 -3.79 -1.07
N LEU A 72 -12.64 -3.80 0.06
CA LEU A 72 -12.48 -2.86 1.15
C LEU A 72 -11.69 -3.55 2.27
N ALA A 73 -10.48 -3.09 2.53
CA ALA A 73 -9.66 -3.56 3.63
C ALA A 73 -9.59 -2.51 4.74
N SER A 74 -9.51 -2.94 5.99
CA SER A 74 -9.22 -2.08 7.13
C SER A 74 -8.20 -2.73 8.05
N GLY A 75 -7.49 -1.90 8.80
CA GLY A 75 -6.34 -2.37 9.55
C GLY A 75 -5.61 -1.31 10.33
N THR A 76 -4.40 -1.64 10.75
CA THR A 76 -3.49 -0.73 11.44
C THR A 76 -2.24 -0.49 10.63
N TRP A 77 -1.56 0.61 10.91
CA TRP A 77 -0.27 0.94 10.32
C TRP A 77 0.65 1.58 11.37
N LYS A 78 1.95 1.49 11.15
CA LYS A 78 2.97 2.18 11.92
C LYS A 78 4.08 2.64 10.98
N ALA A 79 4.63 3.82 11.25
CA ALA A 79 5.85 4.29 10.63
C ALA A 79 6.85 4.70 11.72
N ASP A 80 8.08 4.22 11.60
CA ASP A 80 9.20 4.61 12.46
C ASP A 80 10.40 4.92 11.56
N GLY A 81 10.72 6.21 11.43
CA GLY A 81 11.69 6.64 10.44
C GLY A 81 11.23 6.29 9.02
N THR A 82 12.10 5.61 8.27
CA THR A 82 11.78 5.10 6.93
C THR A 82 11.10 3.73 6.98
N LYS A 83 10.93 3.10 8.14
CA LYS A 83 10.29 1.79 8.23
C LYS A 83 8.78 1.97 8.32
N PHE A 84 8.06 1.24 7.50
CA PHE A 84 6.61 1.17 7.53
C PHE A 84 6.15 -0.27 7.70
N SER A 85 5.13 -0.45 8.54
CA SER A 85 4.41 -1.69 8.64
C SER A 85 2.91 -1.42 8.60
N SER A 86 2.16 -2.34 8.00
CA SER A 86 0.71 -2.34 8.11
C SER A 86 0.19 -3.76 8.33
N THR A 87 -1.00 -3.84 8.90
CA THR A 87 -1.69 -5.11 9.15
C THR A 87 -3.15 -4.92 8.83
N VAL A 88 -3.63 -5.66 7.84
CA VAL A 88 -5.04 -5.80 7.51
C VAL A 88 -5.69 -6.69 8.56
N THR A 89 -6.72 -6.17 9.21
CA THR A 89 -7.49 -6.87 10.26
C THR A 89 -8.87 -7.28 9.77
N ASP A 90 -9.45 -6.55 8.81
CA ASP A 90 -10.71 -6.92 8.18
C ASP A 90 -10.68 -6.64 6.68
N LEU A 91 -11.45 -7.43 5.95
CA LEU A 91 -11.56 -7.40 4.50
C LEU A 91 -12.99 -7.71 4.11
N LYS A 92 -13.60 -6.89 3.26
CA LYS A 92 -14.96 -7.11 2.76
C LYS A 92 -15.06 -6.70 1.30
N LEU A 93 -16.13 -7.14 0.65
CA LEU A 93 -16.49 -6.64 -0.67
C LEU A 93 -17.45 -5.46 -0.54
N SER A 94 -17.47 -4.58 -1.53
CA SER A 94 -18.55 -3.61 -1.69
C SER A 94 -19.90 -4.31 -1.90
N ASP A 95 -20.98 -3.67 -1.48
CA ASP A 95 -22.34 -4.23 -1.54
C ASP A 95 -22.77 -4.65 -2.97
N GLY A 96 -22.20 -4.03 -4.01
CA GLY A 96 -22.44 -4.32 -5.42
C GLY A 96 -21.68 -5.52 -6.01
N ALA A 97 -20.88 -6.25 -5.24
CA ALA A 97 -20.17 -7.42 -5.76
C ALA A 97 -21.15 -8.55 -6.14
N PRO A 98 -20.98 -9.23 -7.29
CA PRO A 98 -21.82 -10.36 -7.68
C PRO A 98 -21.77 -11.52 -6.67
N ASP A 99 -22.87 -12.24 -6.49
CA ASP A 99 -22.96 -13.30 -5.46
C ASP A 99 -21.92 -14.42 -5.64
N MET A 100 -21.60 -14.76 -6.89
CA MET A 100 -20.53 -15.72 -7.20
C MET A 100 -19.17 -15.26 -6.66
N ILE A 101 -18.87 -13.97 -6.74
CA ILE A 101 -17.65 -13.37 -6.20
C ILE A 101 -17.70 -13.34 -4.67
N LYS A 102 -18.87 -13.03 -4.08
CA LYS A 102 -19.05 -13.06 -2.62
C LYS A 102 -18.73 -14.43 -2.04
N SER A 103 -19.26 -15.51 -2.61
CA SER A 103 -18.99 -16.87 -2.11
C SER A 103 -17.51 -17.27 -2.25
N ALA A 104 -16.88 -16.98 -3.39
CA ALA A 104 -15.45 -17.26 -3.59
C ALA A 104 -14.57 -16.43 -2.65
N PHE A 105 -14.94 -15.16 -2.42
CA PHE A 105 -14.25 -14.27 -1.51
C PHE A 105 -14.32 -14.78 -0.07
N GLU A 106 -15.50 -15.17 0.44
CA GLU A 106 -15.62 -15.66 1.82
C GLU A 106 -14.77 -16.92 2.07
N LEU A 107 -14.69 -17.83 1.09
CA LEU A 107 -13.82 -19.01 1.17
C LEU A 107 -12.32 -18.65 1.13
N GLY A 108 -11.95 -17.64 0.33
CA GLY A 108 -10.57 -17.19 0.15
C GLY A 108 -10.10 -16.10 1.13
N LYS A 109 -11.01 -15.48 1.89
CA LYS A 109 -10.77 -14.25 2.67
C LYS A 109 -9.58 -14.39 3.61
N LYS A 110 -9.45 -15.53 4.28
CA LYS A 110 -8.33 -15.80 5.19
C LYS A 110 -6.99 -15.81 4.44
N GLN A 111 -6.92 -16.52 3.31
CA GLN A 111 -5.71 -16.61 2.51
C GLN A 111 -5.34 -15.25 1.88
N ILE A 112 -6.33 -14.48 1.42
CA ILE A 112 -6.13 -13.13 0.91
C ILE A 112 -5.57 -12.24 2.01
N THR A 113 -6.15 -12.28 3.22
CA THR A 113 -5.68 -11.49 4.37
C THR A 113 -4.24 -11.88 4.76
N GLU A 114 -3.92 -13.17 4.79
CA GLU A 114 -2.56 -13.65 5.08
C GLU A 114 -1.56 -13.18 4.02
N GLN A 115 -1.91 -13.24 2.73
CA GLN A 115 -1.07 -12.73 1.65
C GLN A 115 -0.89 -11.22 1.74
N MET A 116 -1.98 -10.49 1.95
CA MET A 116 -1.95 -9.04 2.11
C MET A 116 -1.09 -8.62 3.30
N ASN A 117 -0.98 -9.41 4.36
CA ASN A 117 -0.15 -9.12 5.54
C ASN A 117 1.32 -9.53 5.39
N LYS A 118 1.63 -10.56 4.59
CA LYS A 118 3.03 -10.99 4.33
C LYS A 118 3.87 -9.92 3.64
N ALA A 119 3.26 -9.07 2.81
CA ALA A 119 3.95 -8.07 1.99
C ALA A 119 4.14 -6.69 2.67
N ARG A 120 3.77 -6.51 3.95
CA ARG A 120 3.51 -5.16 4.52
C ARG A 120 4.64 -4.47 5.26
N SER A 121 5.83 -5.05 5.31
CA SER A 121 7.01 -4.32 5.79
C SER A 121 7.64 -3.59 4.62
N ALA A 122 7.59 -2.26 4.60
CA ALA A 122 8.10 -1.46 3.49
C ALA A 122 9.07 -0.37 3.98
N THR A 123 9.90 0.12 3.08
CA THR A 123 10.68 1.34 3.27
C THR A 123 9.92 2.52 2.66
N LEU A 124 9.72 3.58 3.43
CA LEU A 124 9.13 4.84 3.00
C LEU A 124 10.18 5.79 2.46
N ALA A 125 9.88 6.40 1.33
CA ALA A 125 10.56 7.58 0.82
C ALA A 125 9.52 8.65 0.45
N TYR A 126 9.82 9.91 0.74
CA TYR A 126 9.00 11.04 0.32
C TYR A 126 9.68 11.75 -0.83
N LYS A 127 8.93 11.96 -1.91
CA LYS A 127 9.38 12.71 -3.08
C LYS A 127 9.13 14.20 -2.88
N GLU A 128 9.96 15.03 -3.50
CA GLU A 128 9.79 16.49 -3.50
C GLU A 128 8.43 16.94 -4.07
N SER A 129 7.83 16.11 -4.93
CA SER A 129 6.48 16.32 -5.50
C SER A 129 5.34 16.16 -4.47
N GLY A 130 5.63 15.77 -3.23
CA GLY A 130 4.64 15.44 -2.21
C GLY A 130 4.06 14.03 -2.33
N ALA A 131 4.55 13.22 -3.28
CA ALA A 131 4.25 11.80 -3.37
C ALA A 131 5.07 11.00 -2.33
N MET A 132 4.56 9.83 -1.98
CA MET A 132 5.22 8.85 -1.10
C MET A 132 5.49 7.58 -1.90
N GLU A 133 6.65 6.96 -1.69
CA GLU A 133 6.96 5.63 -2.22
C GLU A 133 7.09 4.65 -1.07
N MET A 134 6.53 3.47 -1.27
CA MET A 134 6.73 2.32 -0.40
C MET A 134 7.43 1.22 -1.18
N THR A 135 8.59 0.81 -0.70
CA THR A 135 9.35 -0.31 -1.28
C THR A 135 9.27 -1.51 -0.37
N THR A 136 8.64 -2.59 -0.83
CA THR A 136 8.54 -3.87 -0.10
C THR A 136 9.88 -4.61 -0.10
N PRO A 137 10.08 -5.66 0.73
CA PRO A 137 11.38 -6.30 0.90
C PRO A 137 11.85 -7.10 -0.34
N ASP A 138 10.92 -7.47 -1.21
CA ASP A 138 11.14 -8.07 -2.52
C ASP A 138 11.43 -7.04 -3.63
N GLY A 139 11.50 -5.75 -3.27
CA GLY A 139 11.91 -4.67 -4.17
C GLY A 139 10.77 -4.05 -4.99
N VAL A 140 9.52 -4.45 -4.76
CA VAL A 140 8.37 -3.83 -5.44
C VAL A 140 8.15 -2.42 -4.89
N VAL A 141 8.13 -1.43 -5.79
CA VAL A 141 7.91 -0.02 -5.45
C VAL A 141 6.48 0.36 -5.78
N THR A 142 5.72 0.80 -4.77
CA THR A 142 4.39 1.38 -4.94
C THR A 142 4.46 2.89 -4.70
N THR A 143 4.06 3.67 -5.71
CA THR A 143 3.93 5.13 -5.56
C THR A 143 2.53 5.49 -5.10
N TYR A 144 2.47 6.33 -4.07
CA TYR A 144 1.28 6.92 -3.46
C TYR A 144 1.25 8.41 -3.78
N VAL A 145 0.23 8.86 -4.49
CA VAL A 145 0.01 10.27 -4.82
C VAL A 145 -1.13 10.80 -3.96
N LYS A 146 -1.09 12.04 -3.49
CA LYS A 146 -2.19 12.60 -2.68
C LYS A 146 -3.50 12.54 -3.47
N HIS A 147 -4.53 11.99 -2.81
CA HIS A 147 -5.85 11.86 -3.42
C HIS A 147 -6.46 13.24 -3.70
N LYS A 148 -6.92 13.44 -4.93
CA LYS A 148 -7.62 14.67 -5.33
C LYS A 148 -9.12 14.47 -5.07
N GLY A 149 -9.64 15.20 -4.09
CA GLY A 149 -11.08 15.28 -3.82
C GLY A 149 -11.85 16.01 -4.91
#